data_AF-A0A4Q6EFV7-F1
#
_entry.id   AF-A0A4Q6EFV7-F1
#
_cell.length_a   1.000
_cell.length_b   1.000
_cell.length_c   1.000
_cell.angle_alpha   90.00
_cell.angle_beta   90.00
_cell.angle_gamma   90.00
#
_symmetry.space_group_name_H-M   'P 1'
#
loop_
_entity.id
_entity.type
_entity.pdbx_description
1 polymer ?
#
loop_
_entity_poly.entity_id
_entity_poly.type
_entity_poly.pdbx_seq_one_letter_code
_entity_poly.pdbx_strand_id
1 'polypeptide(L)'
;MWEPYLNWLQGLQDSWIAFSAVYAGALLTVSVLAYVFVARIEATLVKAGHWPKHFSFARKFFLSVECFLVSLSLVLVPTFVRMPPEAALCLRGITRAGLIFSLAAVFLKMANVATSAYLRRLRVAKTDNLRERKIATKIKYVEKIVDVMIVFVAIGIFLMGFDSFRRVGNSLLASAGLASLILGFAAQKSLGTLIAGLQVAFTQPIRIGDAVLVENEWGEIEEINLTYVVVR
;
A
#
# COMPACT_ATOMS: atom_id res chain seq x y z
N MET A 1 -26.29 -24.52 40.09
CA MET A 1 -26.80 -23.13 40.15
C MET A 1 -26.44 -22.27 38.93
N TRP A 2 -25.54 -22.72 38.04
CA TRP A 2 -25.13 -21.98 36.83
C TRP A 2 -25.78 -22.47 35.52
N GLU A 3 -26.54 -23.57 35.55
CA GLU A 3 -27.23 -24.15 34.38
C GLU A 3 -28.17 -23.20 33.60
N PRO A 4 -28.91 -22.26 34.24
CA PRO A 4 -29.76 -21.34 33.49
C PRO A 4 -28.98 -20.37 32.58
N TYR A 5 -27.77 -19.99 33.00
CA TYR A 5 -26.90 -19.09 32.22
C TYR A 5 -26.24 -19.81 31.03
N LEU A 6 -25.92 -21.10 31.20
CA LEU A 6 -25.41 -21.95 30.13
C LEU A 6 -26.46 -22.21 29.03
N ASN A 7 -27.72 -22.38 29.39
CA ASN A 7 -28.82 -22.58 28.44
C ASN A 7 -29.10 -21.34 27.57
N TRP A 8 -28.93 -20.13 28.12
CA TRP A 8 -29.06 -18.90 27.35
C TRP A 8 -27.92 -18.71 26.33
N LEU A 9 -26.70 -19.08 26.70
CA LEU A 9 -25.55 -19.11 25.77
C LEU A 9 -25.74 -20.12 24.63
N GLN A 10 -26.30 -21.30 24.93
CA GLN A 10 -26.64 -22.31 23.93
C GLN A 10 -27.76 -21.84 22.98
N GLY A 11 -28.82 -21.20 23.50
CA GLY A 11 -29.87 -20.62 22.66
C GLY A 11 -29.40 -19.48 21.74
N LEU A 12 -28.36 -18.74 22.17
CA LEU A 12 -27.67 -17.74 21.35
C LEU A 12 -26.80 -18.38 20.26
N GLN A 13 -26.25 -19.58 20.52
CA GLN A 13 -25.43 -20.33 19.58
C GLN A 13 -26.27 -21.03 18.51
N ASP A 14 -27.49 -21.47 18.84
CA ASP A 14 -28.46 -22.05 17.90
C ASP A 14 -29.14 -20.98 17.02
N SER A 15 -29.26 -19.75 17.53
CA SER A 15 -29.80 -18.62 16.76
C SER A 15 -28.68 -17.86 16.05
N TRP A 16 -28.34 -18.32 14.83
CA TRP A 16 -27.32 -17.70 13.97
C TRP A 16 -27.48 -16.17 13.79
N ILE A 17 -28.72 -15.67 13.89
CA ILE A 17 -29.09 -14.25 13.82
C ILE A 17 -28.62 -13.50 15.08
N ALA A 18 -28.83 -14.08 16.26
CA ALA A 18 -28.44 -13.45 17.52
C ALA A 18 -26.91 -13.36 17.65
N PHE A 19 -26.19 -14.42 17.30
CA PHE A 19 -24.73 -14.41 17.33
C PHE A 19 -24.12 -13.42 16.32
N SER A 20 -24.63 -13.38 15.08
CA SER A 20 -24.15 -12.44 14.07
C SER A 20 -24.43 -10.98 14.43
N ALA A 21 -25.57 -10.69 15.07
CA ALA A 21 -25.90 -9.36 15.57
C ALA A 21 -24.96 -8.92 16.71
N VAL A 22 -24.66 -9.81 17.66
CA VAL A 22 -23.70 -9.55 18.76
C VAL A 22 -22.29 -9.32 18.18
N TYR A 23 -21.86 -10.14 17.23
CA TYR A 23 -20.56 -10.01 16.58
C TYR A 23 -20.42 -8.70 15.78
N ALA A 24 -21.46 -8.33 15.02
CA ALA A 24 -21.51 -7.05 14.31
C ALA A 24 -21.47 -5.86 15.29
N GLY A 25 -22.19 -5.95 16.41
CA GLY A 25 -22.15 -4.95 17.48
C GLY A 25 -20.76 -4.81 18.11
N ALA A 26 -20.08 -5.93 18.39
CA ALA A 26 -18.71 -5.93 18.90
C ALA A 26 -17.72 -5.30 17.90
N LEU A 27 -17.86 -5.59 16.60
CA LEU A 27 -17.00 -4.97 15.58
C LEU A 27 -17.24 -3.48 15.42
N LEU A 28 -18.50 -3.05 15.43
CA LEU A 28 -18.85 -1.63 15.34
C LEU A 28 -18.32 -0.86 16.55
N THR A 29 -18.45 -1.43 17.76
CA THR A 29 -17.91 -0.80 18.97
C THR A 29 -16.39 -0.70 18.94
N VAL A 30 -15.68 -1.75 18.51
CA VAL A 30 -14.22 -1.72 18.34
C VAL A 30 -13.80 -0.68 17.30
N SER A 31 -14.47 -0.60 16.15
CA SER A 31 -14.15 0.37 15.11
C SER A 31 -14.43 1.81 15.56
N VAL A 32 -15.56 2.07 16.24
CA VAL A 32 -15.86 3.39 16.79
C VAL A 32 -14.82 3.80 17.85
N LEU A 33 -14.42 2.87 18.73
CA LEU A 33 -13.40 3.13 19.75
C LEU A 33 -12.03 3.43 19.13
N ALA A 34 -11.60 2.64 18.16
CA ALA A 34 -10.32 2.83 17.48
C ALA A 34 -10.30 4.15 16.68
N TYR A 35 -11.39 4.48 15.99
CA TYR A 35 -11.56 5.78 15.33
C TYR A 35 -11.50 6.95 16.33
N VAL A 36 -12.21 6.88 17.46
CA VAL A 36 -12.18 7.92 18.51
C VAL A 36 -10.78 8.04 19.10
N PHE A 37 -10.10 6.92 19.34
CA PHE A 37 -8.74 6.89 19.87
C PHE A 37 -7.74 7.61 18.94
N VAL A 38 -7.78 7.31 17.64
CA VAL A 38 -6.96 7.98 16.63
C VAL A 38 -7.28 9.47 16.56
N ALA A 39 -8.57 9.85 16.58
CA ALA A 39 -8.99 11.25 16.59
C ALA A 39 -8.51 12.00 17.85
N ARG A 40 -8.48 11.32 19.01
CA ARG A 40 -7.95 11.88 20.27
C ARG A 40 -6.44 12.06 20.22
N ILE A 41 -5.70 11.09 19.69
CA ILE A 41 -4.24 11.20 19.49
C ILE A 41 -3.93 12.38 18.56
N GLU A 42 -4.61 12.46 17.41
CA GLU A 42 -4.41 13.55 16.45
C GLU A 42 -4.71 14.92 17.10
N ALA A 43 -5.82 15.04 17.83
CA ALA A 43 -6.16 16.27 18.54
C ALA A 43 -5.12 16.64 19.63
N THR A 44 -4.54 15.66 20.31
CA THR A 44 -3.53 15.87 21.35
C THR A 44 -2.19 16.32 20.74
N LEU A 45 -1.78 15.69 19.65
CA LEU A 45 -0.53 16.02 18.94
C LEU A 45 -0.60 17.37 18.21
N VAL A 46 -1.76 17.72 17.65
CA VAL A 46 -1.99 19.05 17.05
C VAL A 46 -1.93 20.15 18.11
N LYS A 47 -2.51 19.91 19.30
CA LYS A 47 -2.43 20.86 20.43
C LYS A 47 -1.01 21.02 20.96
N ALA A 48 -0.18 19.98 20.91
CA ALA A 48 1.23 20.02 21.30
C ALA A 48 2.14 20.79 20.32
N GLY A 49 1.61 21.36 19.23
CA GLY A 49 2.37 22.21 18.30
C GLY A 49 3.38 21.48 17.40
N HIS A 50 3.50 20.16 17.54
CA HIS A 50 4.44 19.32 16.77
C HIS A 50 3.84 18.80 15.46
N TRP A 51 2.52 18.96 15.26
CA TRP A 51 1.77 18.24 14.23
C TRP A 51 1.08 19.19 13.22
N PRO A 52 1.39 19.11 11.91
CA PRO A 52 0.82 20.02 10.92
C PRO A 52 -0.67 19.73 10.63
N LYS A 53 -1.48 20.80 10.49
CA LYS A 53 -2.95 20.81 10.36
C LYS A 53 -3.56 20.02 9.18
N HIS A 54 -2.76 19.53 8.23
CA HIS A 54 -3.25 18.79 7.05
C HIS A 54 -3.29 17.25 7.23
N PHE A 55 -3.12 16.76 8.46
CA PHE A 55 -2.93 15.33 8.77
C PHE A 55 -4.20 14.47 8.90
N SER A 56 -5.33 14.89 8.29
CA SER A 56 -6.52 14.03 8.09
C SER A 56 -6.20 12.69 7.39
N PHE A 57 -4.98 12.56 6.86
CA PHE A 57 -4.42 11.33 6.31
C PHE A 57 -4.27 10.20 7.33
N ALA A 58 -3.79 10.46 8.56
CA ALA A 58 -3.62 9.40 9.56
C ALA A 58 -4.96 8.75 9.89
N ARG A 59 -6.00 9.56 10.12
CA ARG A 59 -7.37 9.09 10.30
C ARG A 59 -7.90 8.30 9.11
N LYS A 60 -7.64 8.74 7.87
CA LYS A 60 -8.05 8.01 6.64
C LYS A 60 -7.29 6.69 6.47
N PHE A 61 -6.00 6.63 6.82
CA PHE A 61 -5.20 5.40 6.79
C PHE A 61 -5.67 4.40 7.84
N PHE A 62 -5.84 4.85 9.08
CA PHE A 62 -6.40 4.02 10.16
C PHE A 62 -7.80 3.49 9.82
N LEU A 63 -8.65 4.30 9.21
CA LEU A 63 -9.97 3.85 8.75
C LEU A 63 -9.86 2.72 7.70
N SER A 64 -8.93 2.81 6.74
CA SER A 64 -8.71 1.73 5.77
C SER A 64 -8.18 0.43 6.41
N VAL A 65 -7.29 0.56 7.40
CA VAL A 65 -6.77 -0.59 8.17
C VAL A 65 -7.87 -1.22 9.02
N GLU A 66 -8.73 -0.43 9.66
CA GLU A 66 -9.90 -0.94 10.38
C GLU A 66 -10.89 -1.65 9.46
N CYS A 67 -11.21 -1.09 8.29
CA CYS A 67 -12.05 -1.77 7.31
C CYS A 67 -11.45 -3.11 6.88
N PHE A 68 -10.12 -3.20 6.77
CA PHE A 68 -9.44 -4.46 6.49
C PHE A 68 -9.55 -5.45 7.65
N LEU A 69 -9.31 -5.01 8.89
CA LEU A 69 -9.42 -5.85 10.08
C LEU A 69 -10.85 -6.36 10.30
N VAL A 70 -11.86 -5.51 10.08
CA VAL A 70 -13.28 -5.89 10.12
C VAL A 70 -13.60 -6.92 9.03
N SER A 71 -13.14 -6.68 7.81
CA SER A 71 -13.33 -7.64 6.72
C SER A 71 -12.59 -8.96 6.98
N LEU A 72 -11.45 -8.94 7.66
CA LEU A 72 -10.69 -10.13 8.05
C LEU A 72 -11.40 -10.92 9.14
N SER A 73 -11.93 -10.23 10.15
CA SER A 73 -12.64 -10.85 11.25
C SER A 73 -13.93 -11.55 10.77
N LEU A 74 -14.62 -10.96 9.79
CA LEU A 74 -15.78 -11.54 9.12
C LEU A 74 -15.49 -12.91 8.45
N VAL A 75 -14.24 -13.21 8.07
CA VAL A 75 -13.87 -14.52 7.49
C VAL A 75 -13.99 -15.64 8.53
N LEU A 76 -13.80 -15.33 9.81
CA LEU A 76 -13.82 -16.29 10.91
C LEU A 76 -15.25 -16.63 11.37
N VAL A 77 -16.25 -15.85 10.99
CA VAL A 77 -17.65 -16.02 11.43
C VAL A 77 -18.24 -17.40 11.06
N PRO A 78 -18.10 -17.91 9.82
CA PRO A 78 -18.66 -19.21 9.43
C PRO A 78 -18.01 -20.42 10.12
N THR A 79 -16.82 -20.24 10.71
CA THR A 79 -16.13 -21.29 11.49
C THR A 79 -16.71 -21.45 12.90
N PHE A 80 -17.28 -20.38 13.47
CA PHE A 80 -17.83 -20.38 14.84
C PHE A 80 -19.35 -20.56 14.88
N VAL A 81 -20.05 -20.28 13.77
CA VAL A 81 -21.52 -20.37 13.68
C VAL A 81 -21.94 -21.35 12.60
N ARG A 82 -22.79 -22.32 12.95
CA ARG A 82 -23.44 -23.21 11.98
C ARG A 82 -24.53 -22.43 11.23
N MET A 83 -24.15 -21.80 10.13
CA MET A 83 -25.07 -21.06 9.25
C MET A 83 -25.69 -22.00 8.21
N PRO A 84 -26.91 -21.68 7.71
CA PRO A 84 -27.43 -22.36 6.52
C PRO A 84 -26.48 -22.15 5.33
N PRO A 85 -26.29 -23.18 4.49
CA PRO A 85 -25.26 -23.18 3.44
C PRO A 85 -25.42 -22.02 2.44
N GLU A 86 -26.64 -21.55 2.19
CA GLU A 86 -26.93 -20.42 1.30
C GLU A 86 -26.39 -19.09 1.85
N ALA A 87 -26.58 -18.82 3.14
CA ALA A 87 -26.09 -17.59 3.77
C ALA A 87 -24.56 -17.57 3.88
N ALA A 88 -23.93 -18.73 4.13
CA ALA A 88 -22.48 -18.86 4.21
C ALA A 88 -21.80 -18.57 2.86
N LEU A 89 -22.42 -18.94 1.74
CA LEU A 89 -21.91 -18.65 0.40
C LEU A 89 -21.92 -17.14 0.10
N CYS A 90 -23.04 -16.46 0.37
CA CYS A 90 -23.16 -15.01 0.18
C CYS A 90 -22.17 -14.24 1.05
N LEU A 91 -22.07 -14.60 2.35
CA LEU A 91 -21.15 -13.96 3.28
C LEU A 91 -19.69 -14.11 2.81
N ARG A 92 -19.28 -15.33 2.42
CA ARG A 92 -17.93 -15.58 1.90
C ARG A 92 -17.62 -14.73 0.67
N GLY A 93 -18.57 -14.57 -0.25
CA GLY A 93 -18.39 -13.72 -1.43
C GLY A 93 -18.18 -12.25 -1.06
N ILE A 94 -19.05 -11.70 -0.23
CA ILE A 94 -18.99 -10.30 0.23
C ILE A 94 -17.72 -10.03 1.03
N THR A 95 -17.36 -10.93 1.96
CA THR A 95 -16.16 -10.77 2.78
C THR A 95 -14.88 -10.86 1.96
N ARG A 96 -14.81 -11.76 0.97
CA ARG A 96 -13.67 -11.81 0.04
C ARG A 96 -13.54 -10.51 -0.77
N ALA A 97 -14.65 -10.01 -1.30
CA ALA A 97 -14.67 -8.73 -2.01
C ALA A 97 -14.20 -7.58 -1.10
N GLY A 98 -14.77 -7.49 0.11
CA GLY A 98 -14.41 -6.50 1.12
C GLY A 98 -12.92 -6.54 1.49
N LEU A 99 -12.34 -7.74 1.60
CA LEU A 99 -10.92 -7.92 1.90
C LEU A 99 -10.02 -7.36 0.79
N ILE A 100 -10.37 -7.63 -0.48
CA ILE A 100 -9.60 -7.16 -1.62
C ILE A 100 -9.66 -5.63 -1.70
N PHE A 101 -10.85 -5.04 -1.59
CA PHE A 101 -11.02 -3.58 -1.65
C PHE A 101 -10.36 -2.86 -0.47
N SER A 102 -10.48 -3.40 0.75
CA SER A 102 -9.85 -2.81 1.93
C SER A 102 -8.34 -2.90 1.88
N LEU A 103 -7.77 -4.03 1.43
CA LEU A 103 -6.33 -4.17 1.21
C LEU A 103 -5.82 -3.19 0.15
N ALA A 104 -6.52 -3.08 -0.99
CA ALA A 104 -6.19 -2.11 -2.03
C ALA A 104 -6.24 -0.68 -1.49
N ALA A 105 -7.24 -0.33 -0.69
CA ALA A 105 -7.34 0.99 -0.06
C ALA A 105 -6.15 1.26 0.87
N VAL A 106 -5.71 0.27 1.67
CA VAL A 106 -4.52 0.40 2.53
C VAL A 106 -3.28 0.70 1.68
N PHE A 107 -3.05 -0.03 0.59
CA PHE A 107 -1.91 0.21 -0.31
C PHE A 107 -1.95 1.59 -0.98
N LEU A 108 -3.10 2.00 -1.52
CA LEU A 108 -3.28 3.34 -2.09
C LEU A 108 -2.99 4.44 -1.07
N LYS A 109 -3.50 4.27 0.16
CA LYS A 109 -3.21 5.24 1.22
C LYS A 109 -1.73 5.21 1.58
N MET A 110 -1.10 4.05 1.73
CA MET A 110 0.33 3.96 2.06
C MET A 110 1.21 4.67 1.01
N ALA A 111 0.95 4.47 -0.28
CA ALA A 111 1.65 5.15 -1.37
C ALA A 111 1.50 6.68 -1.25
N ASN A 112 0.28 7.16 -1.01
CA ASN A 112 0.01 8.59 -0.93
C ASN A 112 0.56 9.22 0.36
N VAL A 113 0.65 8.46 1.48
CA VAL A 113 1.41 8.88 2.69
C VAL A 113 2.86 9.09 2.30
N ALA A 114 3.48 8.08 1.68
CA ALA A 114 4.90 8.06 1.40
C ALA A 114 5.29 9.24 0.52
N THR A 115 4.53 9.47 -0.57
CA THR A 115 4.70 10.63 -1.44
C THR A 115 4.54 11.95 -0.69
N SER A 116 3.47 12.09 0.10
CA SER A 116 3.22 13.32 0.86
C SER A 116 4.30 13.57 1.93
N ALA A 117 4.79 12.53 2.58
CA ALA A 117 5.86 12.61 3.56
C ALA A 117 7.18 13.02 2.92
N TYR A 118 7.48 12.46 1.73
CA TYR A 118 8.68 12.78 0.97
C TYR A 118 8.65 14.23 0.44
N LEU A 119 7.54 14.66 -0.16
CA LEU A 119 7.36 16.04 -0.63
C LEU A 119 7.46 17.08 0.50
N ARG A 120 7.04 16.74 1.71
CA ARG A 120 7.21 17.61 2.89
C ARG A 120 8.67 17.75 3.29
N ARG A 121 9.45 16.66 3.26
CA ARG A 121 10.90 16.71 3.55
C ARG A 121 11.64 17.61 2.56
N LEU A 122 11.19 17.64 1.32
CA LEU A 122 11.74 18.48 0.25
C LEU A 122 11.40 19.99 0.40
N ARG A 123 10.72 20.43 1.47
CA ARG A 123 10.41 21.85 1.75
C ARG A 123 9.78 22.64 0.58
N VAL A 124 9.08 21.97 -0.34
CA VAL A 124 8.40 22.57 -1.52
C VAL A 124 7.43 23.72 -1.16
N ALA A 125 7.12 23.91 0.13
CA ALA A 125 6.32 25.01 0.65
C ALA A 125 7.06 26.35 0.84
N LYS A 126 8.41 26.40 0.79
CA LYS A 126 9.17 27.66 0.87
C LYS A 126 9.65 28.12 -0.51
N THR A 127 8.87 29.03 -1.09
CA THR A 127 9.30 30.12 -1.98
C THR A 127 10.33 29.81 -3.09
N ASP A 128 9.82 29.80 -4.33
CA ASP A 128 10.52 30.19 -5.57
C ASP A 128 11.59 29.27 -6.20
N ASN A 129 11.58 27.96 -5.88
CA ASN A 129 12.44 27.00 -6.57
C ASN A 129 11.71 26.25 -7.70
N LEU A 130 11.93 26.66 -8.95
CA LEU A 130 11.48 25.92 -10.16
C LEU A 130 11.97 24.46 -10.18
N ARG A 131 13.16 24.19 -9.62
CA ARG A 131 13.72 22.83 -9.51
C ARG A 131 12.88 21.93 -8.60
N GLU A 132 12.42 22.44 -7.46
CA GLU A 132 11.60 21.68 -6.50
C GLU A 132 10.21 21.36 -7.06
N ARG A 133 9.61 22.28 -7.83
CA ARG A 133 8.34 22.04 -8.53
C ARG A 133 8.47 20.94 -9.59
N LYS A 134 9.56 20.94 -10.39
CA LYS A 134 9.82 19.88 -11.37
C LYS A 134 9.93 18.51 -10.70
N ILE A 135 10.62 18.43 -9.58
CA ILE A 135 10.77 17.18 -8.80
C ILE A 135 9.41 16.74 -8.24
N ALA A 136 8.63 17.67 -7.67
CA ALA A 136 7.32 17.38 -7.12
C ALA A 136 6.34 16.82 -8.18
N THR A 137 6.37 17.38 -9.39
CA THR A 137 5.56 16.89 -10.51
C THR A 137 5.96 15.46 -10.87
N LYS A 138 7.26 15.17 -11.03
CA LYS A 138 7.74 13.81 -11.33
C LYS A 138 7.28 12.79 -10.29
N ILE A 139 7.39 13.13 -9.00
CA ILE A 139 6.96 12.24 -7.90
C ILE A 139 5.45 11.99 -7.96
N LYS A 140 4.64 13.03 -8.18
CA LYS A 140 3.17 12.87 -8.31
C LYS A 140 2.77 12.04 -9.54
N TYR A 141 3.53 12.14 -10.65
CA TYR A 141 3.31 11.28 -11.80
C TYR A 141 3.57 9.81 -11.46
N VAL A 142 4.66 9.52 -10.74
CA VAL A 142 4.97 8.17 -10.27
C VAL A 142 3.89 7.65 -9.30
N GLU A 143 3.46 8.47 -8.34
CA GLU A 143 2.33 8.16 -7.43
C GLU A 143 1.09 7.76 -8.22
N LYS A 144 0.75 8.52 -9.27
CA LYS A 144 -0.44 8.23 -10.09
C LYS A 144 -0.33 6.91 -10.86
N ILE A 145 0.86 6.58 -11.37
CA ILE A 145 1.11 5.30 -12.06
C ILE A 145 0.94 4.13 -11.07
N VAL A 146 1.50 4.28 -9.86
CA VAL A 146 1.38 3.27 -8.79
C VAL A 146 -0.09 3.09 -8.38
N ASP A 147 -0.84 4.17 -8.21
CA ASP A 147 -2.26 4.13 -7.88
C ASP A 147 -3.07 3.36 -8.92
N VAL A 148 -2.85 3.64 -10.22
CA VAL A 148 -3.53 2.95 -11.32
C VAL A 148 -3.18 1.46 -11.32
N MET A 149 -1.91 1.12 -11.08
CA MET A 149 -1.46 -0.27 -11.01
C MET A 149 -2.10 -1.04 -9.85
N ILE A 150 -2.20 -0.43 -8.65
CA ILE A 150 -2.86 -1.03 -7.48
C ILE A 150 -4.34 -1.31 -7.78
N VAL A 151 -5.05 -0.32 -8.35
CA VAL A 151 -6.47 -0.48 -8.69
C VAL A 151 -6.66 -1.57 -9.76
N PHE A 152 -5.81 -1.60 -10.77
CA PHE A 152 -5.85 -2.62 -11.82
C PHE A 152 -5.68 -4.04 -11.26
N VAL A 153 -4.69 -4.24 -10.39
CA VAL A 153 -4.44 -5.53 -9.73
C VAL A 153 -5.60 -5.90 -8.80
N ALA A 154 -6.14 -4.95 -8.03
CA ALA A 154 -7.27 -5.20 -7.14
C ALA A 154 -8.51 -5.66 -7.91
N ILE A 155 -8.81 -5.03 -9.04
CA ILE A 155 -9.90 -5.44 -9.94
C ILE A 155 -9.64 -6.84 -10.50
N GLY A 156 -8.41 -7.14 -10.95
CA GLY A 156 -8.05 -8.47 -11.44
C GLY A 156 -8.26 -9.57 -10.39
N ILE A 157 -7.81 -9.35 -9.16
CA ILE A 157 -7.99 -10.29 -8.04
C ILE A 157 -9.48 -10.42 -7.68
N PHE A 158 -10.24 -9.33 -7.72
CA PHE A 158 -11.69 -9.35 -7.48
C PHE A 158 -12.42 -10.20 -8.53
N LEU A 159 -12.10 -10.05 -9.82
CA LEU A 159 -12.69 -10.86 -10.89
C LEU A 159 -12.35 -12.36 -10.75
N MET A 160 -11.15 -12.70 -10.29
CA MET A 160 -10.75 -14.10 -10.03
C MET A 160 -11.57 -14.81 -8.94
N GLY A 161 -12.34 -14.05 -8.15
CA GLY A 161 -13.29 -14.61 -7.20
C GLY A 161 -14.45 -15.38 -7.85
N PHE A 162 -14.74 -15.10 -9.13
CA PHE A 162 -15.79 -15.78 -9.90
C PHE A 162 -15.19 -16.90 -10.75
N ASP A 163 -15.76 -18.10 -10.65
CA ASP A 163 -15.23 -19.29 -11.37
C ASP A 163 -15.19 -19.10 -12.89
N SER A 164 -16.16 -18.37 -13.46
CA SER A 164 -16.20 -18.04 -14.90
C SER A 164 -14.98 -17.22 -15.36
N PHE A 165 -14.46 -16.35 -14.50
CA PHE A 165 -13.33 -15.46 -14.84
C PHE A 165 -11.98 -16.01 -14.38
N ARG A 166 -11.96 -16.99 -13.48
CA ARG A 166 -10.72 -17.58 -12.97
C ARG A 166 -9.84 -18.19 -14.07
N ARG A 167 -10.46 -18.82 -15.08
CA ARG A 167 -9.74 -19.42 -16.22
C ARG A 167 -9.01 -18.36 -17.06
N VAL A 168 -9.69 -17.23 -17.32
CA VAL A 168 -9.13 -16.06 -18.02
C VAL A 168 -8.09 -15.36 -17.15
N GLY A 169 -8.35 -15.21 -15.86
CA GLY A 169 -7.41 -14.64 -14.91
C GLY A 169 -6.09 -15.43 -14.87
N ASN A 170 -6.15 -16.76 -14.84
CA ASN A 170 -4.94 -17.59 -14.80
C ASN A 170 -4.10 -17.45 -16.08
N SER A 171 -4.73 -17.38 -17.26
CA SER A 171 -4.00 -17.16 -18.51
C SER A 171 -3.42 -15.75 -18.60
N LEU A 172 -4.14 -14.73 -18.10
CA LEU A 172 -3.64 -13.35 -17.98
C LEU A 172 -2.48 -13.24 -16.99
N LEU A 173 -2.52 -13.93 -15.85
CA LEU A 173 -1.41 -13.95 -14.90
C LEU A 173 -0.17 -14.64 -15.50
N ALA A 174 -0.37 -15.74 -16.25
CA ALA A 174 0.73 -16.41 -16.94
C ALA A 174 1.40 -15.49 -17.97
N SER A 175 0.61 -14.76 -18.78
CA SER A 175 1.15 -13.80 -19.76
C SER A 175 1.75 -12.57 -19.10
N ALA A 176 1.18 -12.07 -18.00
CA ALA A 176 1.76 -10.98 -17.20
C ALA A 176 3.10 -11.37 -16.59
N GLY A 177 3.26 -12.64 -16.17
CA GLY A 177 4.55 -13.19 -15.75
C GLY A 177 5.60 -13.11 -16.85
N LEU A 178 5.26 -13.53 -18.07
CA LEU A 178 6.15 -13.42 -19.22
C LEU A 178 6.45 -11.96 -19.60
N ALA A 179 5.44 -11.08 -19.57
CA ALA A 179 5.63 -9.65 -19.82
C ALA A 179 6.57 -9.01 -18.80
N SER A 180 6.49 -9.43 -17.53
CA SER A 180 7.39 -8.97 -16.46
C SER A 180 8.84 -9.39 -16.71
N LEU A 181 9.08 -10.59 -17.26
CA LEU A 181 10.41 -11.03 -17.66
C LEU A 181 10.97 -10.18 -18.79
N ILE A 182 10.17 -9.90 -19.83
CA ILE A 182 10.58 -9.05 -20.96
C ILE A 182 10.90 -7.64 -20.50
N LEU A 183 10.05 -7.06 -19.64
CA LEU A 183 10.30 -5.75 -19.03
C LEU A 183 11.58 -5.75 -18.17
N GLY A 184 11.83 -6.83 -17.42
CA GLY A 184 13.07 -7.01 -16.65
C GLY A 184 14.31 -7.03 -17.53
N PHE A 185 14.28 -7.80 -18.63
CA PHE A 185 15.37 -7.81 -19.61
C PHE A 185 15.58 -6.45 -20.27
N ALA A 186 14.50 -5.75 -20.62
CA ALA A 186 14.60 -4.41 -21.19
C ALA A 186 15.22 -3.40 -20.20
N ALA A 187 14.95 -3.54 -18.90
CA ALA A 187 15.48 -2.67 -17.86
C ALA A 187 16.94 -3.00 -17.44
N GLN A 188 17.46 -4.18 -17.83
CA GLN A 188 18.75 -4.70 -17.37
C GLN A 188 19.91 -3.71 -17.59
N LYS A 189 20.00 -3.10 -18.78
CA LYS A 189 21.08 -2.14 -19.09
C LYS A 189 21.02 -0.91 -18.19
N SER A 190 19.84 -0.31 -18.07
CA SER A 190 19.63 0.89 -17.25
C SER A 190 19.93 0.62 -15.77
N LEU A 191 19.47 -0.51 -15.23
CA LEU A 191 19.77 -0.93 -13.86
C LEU A 191 21.27 -1.21 -13.68
N GLY A 192 21.92 -1.85 -14.66
CA GLY A 192 23.36 -2.10 -14.65
C GLY A 192 24.18 -0.81 -14.55
N THR A 193 23.84 0.22 -15.34
CA THR A 193 24.53 1.52 -15.28
C THR A 193 24.31 2.23 -13.94
N LEU A 194 23.10 2.18 -13.38
CA LEU A 194 22.81 2.76 -12.06
C LEU A 194 23.60 2.07 -10.93
N ILE A 195 23.69 0.74 -10.96
CA ILE A 195 24.47 -0.03 -10.00
C ILE A 195 25.96 0.29 -10.14
N ALA A 196 26.47 0.39 -11.38
CA ALA A 196 27.85 0.78 -11.63
C ALA A 196 28.18 2.17 -11.08
N GLY A 197 27.31 3.17 -11.31
CA GLY A 197 27.50 4.51 -10.75
C GLY A 197 27.42 4.53 -9.23
N LEU A 198 26.52 3.74 -8.62
CA LEU A 198 26.44 3.59 -7.17
C LEU A 198 27.73 2.96 -6.60
N GLN A 199 28.28 1.95 -7.28
CA GLN A 199 29.53 1.32 -6.90
C GLN A 199 30.68 2.33 -6.96
N VAL A 200 30.82 3.09 -8.05
CA VAL A 200 31.83 4.15 -8.19
C VAL A 200 31.71 5.18 -7.07
N ALA A 201 30.48 5.60 -6.72
CA ALA A 201 30.25 6.56 -5.65
C ALA A 201 30.66 6.04 -4.26
N PHE A 202 30.47 4.74 -3.98
CA PHE A 202 30.81 4.13 -2.68
C PHE A 202 32.27 3.71 -2.56
N THR A 203 32.84 3.04 -3.58
CA THR A 203 34.22 2.55 -3.53
C THR A 203 35.24 3.61 -3.93
N GLN A 204 34.77 4.74 -4.49
CA GLN A 204 35.58 5.89 -4.91
C GLN A 204 36.88 5.51 -5.65
N PRO A 205 36.83 4.66 -6.70
CA PRO A 205 38.03 4.26 -7.45
C PRO A 205 38.58 5.39 -8.31
N ILE A 206 37.71 6.34 -8.69
CA ILE A 206 38.01 7.57 -9.40
C ILE A 206 37.37 8.73 -8.64
N ARG A 207 38.08 9.85 -8.53
CA ARG A 207 37.66 11.04 -7.81
C ARG A 207 37.49 12.20 -8.78
N ILE A 208 36.71 13.19 -8.34
CA ILE A 208 36.56 14.45 -9.06
C ILE A 208 37.93 15.12 -9.11
N GLY A 209 38.36 15.51 -10.31
CA GLY A 209 39.69 16.07 -10.58
C GLY A 209 40.77 15.06 -10.94
N ASP A 210 40.48 13.75 -10.97
CA ASP A 210 41.46 12.78 -11.47
C ASP A 210 41.61 12.90 -12.99
N ALA A 211 42.86 12.84 -13.48
CA ALA A 211 43.17 12.77 -14.90
C ALA A 211 42.98 11.33 -15.42
N VAL A 212 42.20 11.19 -16.49
CA VAL A 212 41.85 9.89 -17.08
C VAL A 212 42.07 9.91 -18.59
N LEU A 213 42.47 8.75 -19.14
CA LEU A 213 42.55 8.53 -20.57
C LEU A 213 41.32 7.71 -20.99
N VAL A 214 40.41 8.32 -21.75
CA VAL A 214 39.18 7.68 -22.23
C VAL A 214 39.19 7.73 -23.75
N GLU A 215 39.00 6.60 -24.42
CA GLU A 215 39.00 6.51 -25.90
C GLU A 215 40.23 7.17 -26.57
N ASN A 216 41.39 7.12 -25.90
CA ASN A 216 42.66 7.72 -26.35
C ASN A 216 42.70 9.26 -26.30
N GLU A 217 41.74 9.90 -25.64
CA GLU A 217 41.74 11.33 -25.32
C GLU A 217 42.01 11.56 -23.83
N TRP A 218 42.84 12.56 -23.54
CA TRP A 218 43.13 12.98 -22.16
C TRP A 218 42.07 13.95 -21.68
N GLY A 219 41.52 13.70 -20.50
CA GLY A 219 40.61 14.62 -19.85
C GLY A 219 40.57 14.47 -18.34
N GLU A 220 39.92 15.42 -17.68
CA GLU A 220 39.75 15.49 -16.23
C GLU A 220 38.29 15.21 -15.85
N ILE A 221 38.08 14.48 -14.75
CA ILE A 221 36.72 14.18 -14.25
C ILE A 221 36.11 15.42 -13.61
N GLU A 222 35.06 15.98 -14.22
CA GLU A 222 34.33 17.15 -13.72
C GLU A 222 33.19 16.77 -12.78
N GLU A 223 32.35 15.82 -13.18
CA GLU A 223 31.18 15.38 -12.41
C GLU A 223 30.96 13.87 -12.48
N ILE A 224 30.65 13.26 -11.34
CA ILE A 224 30.26 11.85 -11.23
C ILE A 224 28.75 11.79 -10.96
N ASN A 225 27.96 11.43 -11.98
CA ASN A 225 26.53 11.17 -11.84
C ASN A 225 26.27 9.66 -11.65
N LEU A 226 25.05 9.30 -11.23
CA LEU A 226 24.67 7.89 -11.03
C LEU A 226 24.64 7.07 -12.33
N THR A 227 24.45 7.72 -13.48
CA THR A 227 24.27 7.02 -14.76
C THR A 227 25.34 7.37 -15.80
N TYR A 228 26.17 8.38 -15.54
CA TYR A 228 27.22 8.84 -16.46
C TYR A 228 28.28 9.65 -15.70
N VAL A 229 29.46 9.80 -16.29
CA VAL A 229 30.54 10.65 -15.79
C VAL A 229 30.83 11.71 -16.84
N VAL A 230 31.06 12.96 -16.42
CA VAL A 230 31.43 14.06 -17.31
C VAL A 230 32.94 14.23 -17.25
N VAL A 231 33.58 14.18 -18.42
CA VAL A 231 35.04 14.35 -18.60
C VAL A 231 35.26 15.57 -19.48
N ARG A 232 36.25 16.40 -19.12
CA ARG A 232 36.60 17.64 -19.82
C ARG A 232 38.02 17.60 -20.39
#